data_AF-A0A3B1KAA2-F1
#
_entry.id   AF-A0A3B1KAA2-F1
#
_cell.length_a   1.000
_cell.length_b   1.000
_cell.length_c   1.000
_cell.angle_alpha   90.00
_cell.angle_beta   90.00
_cell.angle_gamma   90.00
#
_symmetry.space_group_name_H-M   'P 1'
#
loop_
_entity.id
_entity.type
_entity.pdbx_description
1 polymer ?
#
loop_
_entity_poly.entity_id
_entity_poly.type
_entity_poly.pdbx_seq_one_letter_code
_entity_poly.pdbx_strand_id
1 'polypeptide(L)'
;MSDNEGEQGPKSTFSIYIAEGEQLFNKREYTKAIQSYSTALTLQPEDKNCLVARSKCYVKLGDSENALKDAEASLKEDKKFFKVLFSERKVHSHYRSKVLQLKKKKKTFF
;
A
#
# COMPACT_ATOMS: atom_id res chain seq x y z
N MET A 1 -11.47 -28.02 13.71
CA MET A 1 -10.29 -27.91 12.84
C MET A 1 -10.80 -27.47 11.48
N SER A 2 -10.47 -26.25 11.05
CA SER A 2 -10.78 -25.79 9.70
C SER A 2 -9.52 -25.92 8.88
N ASP A 3 -9.36 -27.10 8.29
CA ASP A 3 -8.38 -27.37 7.26
C ASP A 3 -8.78 -26.55 6.03
N ASN A 4 -8.11 -25.40 5.86
CA ASN A 4 -8.17 -24.62 4.64
C ASN A 4 -6.88 -24.90 3.87
N GLU A 5 -6.92 -25.96 3.07
CA GLU A 5 -5.91 -26.26 2.05
C GLU A 5 -5.99 -25.17 0.97
N GLY A 6 -5.20 -24.11 1.15
CA GLY A 6 -5.01 -23.03 0.19
C GLY A 6 -3.54 -22.91 -0.17
N GLU A 7 -3.16 -23.56 -1.26
CA GLU A 7 -1.96 -23.36 -2.09
C GLU A 7 -0.63 -23.07 -1.37
N GLN A 8 0.18 -24.11 -1.21
CA GLN A 8 1.61 -24.00 -0.98
C GLN A 8 2.34 -23.73 -2.31
N GLY A 9 2.05 -22.60 -2.96
CA GLY A 9 2.96 -21.94 -3.92
C GLY A 9 4.11 -21.24 -3.16
N PRO A 10 5.17 -20.72 -3.81
CA PRO A 10 6.47 -20.41 -3.19
C PRO A 10 6.39 -19.27 -2.17
N LYS A 11 5.90 -19.56 -0.96
CA LYS A 11 5.93 -18.68 0.22
C LYS A 11 7.35 -18.22 0.53
N SER A 12 8.34 -19.04 0.19
CA SER A 12 9.76 -18.73 0.29
C SER A 12 10.13 -17.44 -0.44
N THR A 13 9.70 -17.28 -1.70
CA THR A 13 10.17 -16.16 -2.53
C THR A 13 9.42 -14.86 -2.19
N PHE A 14 8.13 -14.93 -1.88
CA PHE A 14 7.35 -13.75 -1.47
C PHE A 14 7.89 -13.11 -0.19
N SER A 15 8.10 -13.93 0.86
CA SER A 15 8.64 -13.44 2.14
C SER A 15 10.06 -12.91 2.00
N ILE A 16 10.88 -13.47 1.10
CA ILE A 16 12.21 -12.93 0.78
C ILE A 16 12.10 -11.52 0.19
N TYR A 17 11.21 -11.28 -0.78
CA TYR A 17 11.05 -9.96 -1.38
C TYR A 17 10.49 -8.91 -0.41
N ILE A 18 9.57 -9.30 0.49
CA ILE A 18 9.10 -8.43 1.57
C ILE A 18 10.27 -8.05 2.48
N ALA A 19 11.03 -9.05 2.97
CA ALA A 19 12.15 -8.81 3.86
C ALA A 19 13.25 -7.96 3.19
N GLU A 20 13.53 -8.19 1.92
CA GLU A 20 14.45 -7.38 1.12
C GLU A 20 13.95 -5.94 0.99
N GLY A 21 12.66 -5.75 0.69
CA GLY A 21 12.04 -4.43 0.64
C GLY A 21 12.14 -3.68 1.97
N GLU A 22 11.98 -4.37 3.11
CA GLU A 22 12.12 -3.79 4.44
C GLU A 22 13.57 -3.40 4.74
N GLN A 23 14.53 -4.26 4.39
CA GLN A 23 15.96 -3.97 4.51
C GLN A 23 16.33 -2.73 3.69
N LEU A 24 15.87 -2.64 2.44
CA LEU A 24 16.09 -1.48 1.57
C LEU A 24 15.40 -0.23 2.11
N PHE A 25 14.20 -0.36 2.68
CA PHE A 25 13.49 0.75 3.34
C PHE A 25 14.28 1.29 4.52
N ASN A 26 14.86 0.41 5.35
CA ASN A 26 15.71 0.80 6.48
C ASN A 26 17.00 1.48 6.01
N LYS A 27 17.54 1.07 4.86
CA LYS A 27 18.67 1.73 4.17
C LYS A 27 18.29 3.04 3.48
N ARG A 28 17.01 3.45 3.54
CA ARG A 28 16.43 4.63 2.84
C ARG A 28 16.50 4.53 1.31
N GLU A 29 16.70 3.33 0.79
CA GLU A 29 16.70 3.04 -0.65
C GLU A 29 15.27 2.75 -1.12
N TYR A 30 14.39 3.76 -1.00
CA TYR A 30 12.95 3.58 -1.20
C TYR A 30 12.58 3.16 -2.62
N THR A 31 13.33 3.59 -3.64
CA THR A 31 13.10 3.20 -5.04
C THR A 31 13.33 1.71 -5.28
N LYS A 32 14.41 1.15 -4.71
CA LYS A 32 14.69 -0.28 -4.77
C LYS A 32 13.70 -1.07 -3.91
N ALA A 33 13.35 -0.55 -2.72
CA ALA A 33 12.32 -1.16 -1.88
C ALA A 33 10.98 -1.31 -2.63
N ILE A 34 10.57 -0.28 -3.40
CA ILE A 34 9.38 -0.33 -4.25
C ILE A 34 9.48 -1.45 -5.30
N GLN A 35 10.66 -1.69 -5.88
CA GLN A 35 10.85 -2.78 -6.84
C GLN A 35 10.65 -4.13 -6.16
N SER A 36 11.30 -4.37 -5.01
CA SER A 36 11.13 -5.62 -4.24
C SER A 36 9.67 -5.84 -3.84
N TYR A 37 8.99 -4.81 -3.31
CA TYR A 37 7.56 -4.92 -2.99
C TYR A 37 6.68 -5.11 -4.23
N SER A 38 7.05 -4.56 -5.39
CA SER A 38 6.31 -4.77 -6.63
C SER A 38 6.46 -6.20 -7.12
N THR A 39 7.65 -6.80 -7.02
CA THR A 39 7.86 -8.22 -7.30
C THR A 39 7.07 -9.10 -6.32
N ALA A 40 7.07 -8.77 -5.03
CA ALA A 40 6.22 -9.46 -4.06
C ALA A 40 4.73 -9.35 -4.43
N LEU A 41 4.26 -8.18 -4.87
CA LEU A 41 2.91 -7.98 -5.39
C LEU A 41 2.63 -8.69 -6.72
N THR A 42 3.64 -9.05 -7.52
CA THR A 42 3.40 -9.94 -8.68
C THR A 42 3.06 -11.36 -8.26
N LEU A 43 3.56 -11.79 -7.09
CA LEU A 43 3.27 -13.11 -6.51
C LEU A 43 1.95 -13.10 -5.74
N GLN A 44 1.70 -12.03 -4.97
CA GLN A 44 0.48 -11.82 -4.19
C GLN A 44 -0.05 -10.41 -4.43
N PRO A 45 -0.82 -10.18 -5.50
CA PRO A 45 -1.27 -8.83 -5.89
C PRO A 45 -2.20 -8.16 -4.89
N GLU A 46 -2.79 -8.93 -3.99
CA GLU A 46 -3.80 -8.49 -3.03
C GLU A 46 -3.27 -8.42 -1.60
N ASP A 47 -1.96 -8.67 -1.39
CA ASP A 47 -1.39 -8.59 -0.05
C ASP A 47 -1.37 -7.15 0.50
N LYS A 48 -2.18 -6.94 1.55
CA LYS A 48 -2.34 -5.63 2.20
C LYS A 48 -1.03 -5.12 2.79
N ASN A 49 -0.18 -6.00 3.33
CA ASN A 49 1.06 -5.60 3.96
C ASN A 49 2.03 -5.03 2.92
N CYS A 50 2.14 -5.69 1.77
CA CYS A 50 2.97 -5.29 0.65
C CYS A 50 2.51 -3.96 0.03
N LEU A 51 1.19 -3.80 -0.18
CA LEU A 51 0.61 -2.54 -0.66
C LEU A 51 0.88 -1.38 0.31
N VAL A 52 0.72 -1.61 1.62
CA VAL A 52 1.01 -0.59 2.65
C VAL A 52 2.51 -0.27 2.71
N ALA A 53 3.37 -1.29 2.63
CA ALA A 53 4.83 -1.10 2.66
C ALA A 53 5.31 -0.32 1.44
N ARG A 54 4.82 -0.64 0.23
CA ARG A 54 5.10 0.10 -0.99
C ARG A 54 4.56 1.54 -0.94
N SER A 55 3.34 1.72 -0.42
CA SER A 55 2.76 3.05 -0.18
C SER A 55 3.64 3.92 0.74
N LYS A 56 4.16 3.35 1.84
CA LYS A 56 5.10 4.06 2.73
C LYS A 56 6.36 4.51 1.98
N CYS A 57 6.90 3.66 1.10
CA CYS A 57 8.06 4.02 0.29
C CYS A 57 7.76 5.21 -0.63
N TYR A 58 6.60 5.19 -1.31
CA TYR A 58 6.16 6.31 -2.15
C TYR A 58 5.96 7.60 -1.35
N VAL A 59 5.41 7.53 -0.14
CA VAL A 59 5.32 8.70 0.77
C VAL A 59 6.69 9.27 1.09
N LYS A 60 7.69 8.41 1.37
CA LYS A 60 9.06 8.84 1.66
C LYS A 60 9.76 9.47 0.45
N LEU A 61 9.41 9.05 -0.76
CA LEU A 61 9.86 9.68 -2.01
C LEU A 61 9.09 10.96 -2.37
N GLY A 62 8.01 11.28 -1.66
CA GLY A 62 7.15 12.43 -1.96
C GLY A 62 6.13 12.18 -3.06
N ASP A 63 6.04 10.95 -3.57
CA ASP A 63 5.06 10.48 -4.54
C ASP A 63 3.74 10.12 -3.84
N SER A 64 2.99 11.15 -3.48
CA SER A 64 1.74 10.97 -2.76
C SER A 64 0.62 10.37 -3.64
N GLU A 65 0.77 10.37 -4.97
CA GLU A 65 -0.25 9.83 -5.87
C GLU A 65 -0.21 8.30 -5.90
N ASN A 66 0.97 7.73 -6.12
CA ASN A 66 1.13 6.28 -6.13
C ASN A 66 0.95 5.69 -4.72
N ALA A 67 1.37 6.41 -3.67
CA ALA A 67 1.07 6.03 -2.29
C ALA A 67 -0.43 5.90 -2.02
N LEU A 68 -1.23 6.82 -2.59
CA LEU A 68 -2.69 6.82 -2.39
C LEU A 68 -3.35 5.68 -3.17
N LYS A 69 -2.92 5.41 -4.41
CA LYS A 69 -3.41 4.27 -5.19
C LYS A 69 -3.17 2.94 -4.46
N ASP A 70 -1.98 2.74 -3.90
CA ASP A 70 -1.65 1.53 -3.15
C ASP A 70 -2.45 1.41 -1.84
N ALA A 71 -2.65 2.54 -1.13
CA ALA A 71 -3.48 2.57 0.06
C ALA A 71 -4.97 2.29 -0.26
N GLU A 72 -5.47 2.77 -1.39
CA GLU A 72 -6.83 2.46 -1.84
C GLU A 72 -6.96 0.99 -2.25
N ALA A 73 -5.95 0.41 -2.90
CA ALA A 73 -5.92 -0.99 -3.27
C ALA A 73 -5.95 -1.91 -2.04
N SER A 74 -5.18 -1.59 -0.99
CA SER A 74 -5.15 -2.40 0.24
C SER A 74 -6.46 -2.36 1.02
N LEU A 75 -7.22 -1.27 0.89
CA LEU A 75 -8.55 -1.10 1.48
C LEU A 75 -9.68 -1.73 0.65
N LYS A 76 -9.44 -2.03 -0.63
CA LYS A 76 -10.45 -2.55 -1.56
C LYS A 76 -10.77 -4.02 -1.33
N GLU A 77 -9.85 -4.77 -0.74
CA GLU A 77 -10.04 -6.17 -0.32
C GLU A 77 -11.13 -6.30 0.76
N ASP A 78 -11.25 -5.32 1.66
CA ASP A 78 -12.40 -5.21 2.57
C ASP A 78 -13.59 -4.53 1.88
N LYS A 79 -13.87 -4.83 0.61
CA LYS A 79 -14.98 -4.24 -0.16
C LYS A 79 -16.34 -4.41 0.51
N LYS A 80 -16.50 -5.47 1.31
CA LYS A 80 -17.70 -5.71 2.14
C LYS A 80 -17.80 -4.74 3.33
N PHE A 81 -16.67 -4.31 3.88
CA PHE A 81 -16.57 -3.24 4.88
C PHE A 81 -16.70 -1.86 4.23
N PHE A 82 -16.15 -1.67 3.03
CA PHE A 82 -16.18 -0.41 2.30
C PHE A 82 -17.58 -0.01 1.82
N LYS A 83 -18.44 -0.94 1.41
CA LYS A 83 -19.83 -0.60 1.04
C LYS A 83 -20.59 0.00 2.24
N VAL A 84 -20.26 -0.44 3.46
CA VAL A 84 -20.77 0.09 4.74
C VAL A 84 -20.06 1.41 5.11
N LEU A 85 -18.75 1.53 4.89
CA LEU A 85 -18.00 2.75 5.22
C LEU A 85 -18.26 3.93 4.26
N PHE A 86 -18.55 3.65 2.99
CA PHE A 86 -18.96 4.67 2.01
C PHE A 86 -20.38 5.19 2.30
N SER A 87 -21.21 4.36 2.95
CA SER A 87 -22.50 4.82 3.50
C SER A 87 -22.30 5.60 4.81
N GLU A 88 -21.33 5.22 5.65
CA GLU A 88 -20.89 5.94 6.86
C GLU A 88 -19.95 7.13 6.55
N ARG A 89 -20.47 8.06 5.74
CA ARG A 89 -20.03 9.41 5.28
C ARG A 89 -18.93 10.22 6.02
N LYS A 90 -18.35 9.82 7.15
CA LYS A 90 -17.44 10.63 7.99
C LYS A 90 -15.94 10.49 7.67
N VAL A 91 -15.48 9.33 7.20
CA VAL A 91 -14.02 9.07 7.06
C VAL A 91 -13.45 9.61 5.74
N HIS A 92 -14.22 9.54 4.65
CA HIS A 92 -13.84 10.12 3.35
C HIS A 92 -13.59 11.63 3.44
N SER A 93 -14.35 12.35 4.28
CA SER A 93 -14.13 13.79 4.55
C SER A 93 -12.72 14.06 5.08
N HIS A 94 -12.29 13.32 6.10
CA HIS A 94 -11.04 13.62 6.81
C HIS A 94 -9.80 13.25 5.99
N TYR A 95 -9.80 12.08 5.33
CA TYR A 95 -8.67 11.65 4.49
C TYR A 95 -8.59 12.41 3.18
N ARG A 96 -9.73 12.66 2.50
CA ARG A 96 -9.76 13.47 1.27
C ARG A 96 -9.40 14.91 1.54
N SER A 97 -9.85 15.50 2.66
CA SER A 97 -9.47 16.87 3.05
C SER A 97 -7.97 17.00 3.31
N LYS A 98 -7.36 16.01 4.01
CA LYS A 98 -5.92 16.02 4.28
C LYS A 98 -5.09 15.86 3.00
N VAL A 99 -5.51 14.99 2.08
CA VAL A 99 -4.87 14.81 0.76
C VAL A 99 -5.07 16.05 -0.12
N LEU A 100 -6.25 16.67 -0.09
CA LEU A 100 -6.55 17.88 -0.87
C LEU A 100 -5.76 19.10 -0.35
N GLN A 101 -5.58 19.23 0.97
CA GLN A 101 -4.70 20.25 1.55
C GLN A 101 -3.23 20.06 1.13
N LEU A 102 -2.74 18.82 1.11
CA LEU A 102 -1.38 18.51 0.65
C LEU A 102 -1.19 18.86 -0.84
N LYS A 103 -2.21 18.58 -1.69
CA LYS A 103 -2.20 19.00 -3.10
C LYS A 103 -2.24 20.52 -3.27
N LYS A 104 -2.99 21.26 -2.43
CA LYS A 104 -3.03 22.73 -2.46
C LYS A 104 -1.71 23.37 -2.00
N LYS A 105 -1.02 22.80 -1.00
CA LYS A 105 0.31 23.27 -0.54
C LYS A 105 1.41 23.09 -1.59
N LYS A 106 1.35 22.06 -2.44
CA LYS A 106 2.30 21.90 -3.56
C LYS A 106 2.03 22.86 -4.73
N LYS A 107 0.81 23.40 -4.85
CA LYS A 107 0.39 24.27 -5.96
C LYS A 107 0.55 25.77 -5.69
N THR A 108 1.04 26.15 -4.51
CA THR A 108 1.22 27.55 -4.06
C THR A 108 2.68 28.01 -4.08
N PHE A 109 3.58 27.22 -4.67
CA PHE A 109 4.96 27.59 -4.98
C PHE A 109 5.13 27.74 -6.50
N PHE A 110 4.46 28.72 -7.09
CA PHE A 110 4.87 29.54 -8.25
C PHE A 110 3.73 30.50 -8.60
#